data_AF-A0A453B1L5-F1
#
_entry.id   AF-A0A453B1L5-F1
#
_cell.length_a   1.000
_cell.length_b   1.000
_cell.length_c   1.000
_cell.angle_alpha   90.00
_cell.angle_beta   90.00
_cell.angle_gamma   90.00
#
_symmetry.space_group_name_H-M   'P 1'
#
loop_
_entity.id
_entity.type
_entity.pdbx_description
1 polymer ?
#
loop_
_entity_poly.entity_id
_entity_poly.type
_entity_poly.pdbx_seq_one_letter_code
_entity_poly.pdbx_strand_id
1 'polypeptide(L)'
;KKLRKHKYTKGRKKKRRRYERALGRNERGSERDSTEANSRRGEERRRGEARMRGGGGGMMDDGGVEHAQIPNSFGHELRACLRCRLVKTYDQFRENGCENCPFLDMDKDRDNVVSCTTANFTGIISLMDPNRSWAARWLRIGECLVK
;
A
#
# COMPACT_ATOMS: atom_id res chain seq x y z
N LYS A 1 -30.75 24.68 -11.07
CA LYS A 1 -30.36 23.35 -11.61
C LYS A 1 -28.97 23.33 -12.30
N LYS A 2 -28.60 24.32 -13.14
CA LYS A 2 -27.29 24.38 -13.83
C LYS A 2 -26.06 24.44 -12.89
N LEU A 3 -26.10 25.20 -11.79
CA LEU A 3 -25.00 25.29 -10.83
C LEU A 3 -24.63 23.96 -10.15
N ARG A 4 -25.61 23.11 -9.79
CA ARG A 4 -25.36 21.78 -9.18
C ARG A 4 -24.63 20.85 -10.16
N LYS A 5 -25.05 20.81 -11.43
CA LYS A 5 -24.36 20.03 -12.48
C LYS A 5 -22.93 20.55 -12.72
N HIS A 6 -22.71 21.86 -12.63
CA HIS A 6 -21.38 22.44 -12.84
C HIS A 6 -20.42 22.19 -11.67
N LYS A 7 -20.90 22.21 -10.41
CA LYS A 7 -20.11 21.81 -9.24
C LYS A 7 -19.75 20.31 -9.28
N TYR A 8 -20.70 19.46 -9.66
CA TYR A 8 -20.50 18.01 -9.80
C TYR A 8 -19.42 17.66 -10.83
N THR A 9 -19.45 18.30 -12.00
CA THR A 9 -18.46 18.09 -13.07
C THR A 9 -17.06 18.63 -12.72
N LYS A 10 -16.97 19.76 -11.97
CA LYS A 10 -15.68 20.29 -11.47
C LYS A 10 -15.04 19.37 -10.42
N GLY A 11 -15.84 18.78 -9.51
CA GLY A 11 -15.37 17.79 -8.54
C GLY A 11 -14.75 16.56 -9.21
N ARG A 12 -15.41 16.01 -10.22
CA ARG A 12 -14.95 14.86 -11.00
C ARG A 12 -13.62 15.12 -11.74
N LYS A 13 -13.45 16.31 -12.33
CA LYS A 13 -12.18 16.69 -13.00
C LYS A 13 -11.02 16.87 -12.01
N LYS A 14 -11.28 17.43 -10.82
CA LYS A 14 -10.26 17.57 -9.75
C LYS A 14 -9.84 16.20 -9.19
N LYS A 15 -10.80 15.30 -8.99
CA LYS A 15 -10.59 13.90 -8.58
C LYS A 15 -9.77 13.12 -9.62
N ARG A 16 -10.07 13.27 -10.91
CA ARG A 16 -9.28 12.67 -12.01
C ARG A 16 -7.83 13.17 -12.03
N ARG A 17 -7.58 14.46 -11.82
CA ARG A 17 -6.21 15.00 -11.74
C ARG A 17 -5.44 14.50 -10.51
N ARG A 18 -6.11 14.32 -9.36
CA ARG A 18 -5.49 13.73 -8.14
C ARG A 18 -5.09 12.27 -8.41
N TYR A 19 -5.93 11.52 -9.14
CA TYR A 19 -5.67 10.17 -9.61
C TYR A 19 -4.53 10.08 -10.64
N GLU A 20 -4.53 10.91 -11.68
CA GLU A 20 -3.46 10.93 -12.71
C GLU A 20 -2.08 11.25 -12.10
N ARG A 21 -2.02 12.21 -11.15
CA ARG A 21 -0.79 12.47 -10.37
C ARG A 21 -0.37 11.31 -9.49
N ALA A 22 -1.35 10.54 -8.99
CA ALA A 22 -1.07 9.38 -8.18
C ALA A 22 -0.41 8.28 -9.03
N LEU A 23 -0.90 8.03 -10.24
CA LEU A 23 -0.30 7.04 -11.15
C LEU A 23 1.11 7.40 -11.61
N GLY A 24 1.39 8.67 -11.95
CA GLY A 24 2.67 9.11 -12.52
C GLY A 24 3.90 9.10 -11.60
N ARG A 25 3.78 8.66 -10.33
CA ARG A 25 4.94 8.54 -9.41
C ARG A 25 5.68 7.21 -9.55
N ASN A 26 5.11 6.23 -10.25
CA ASN A 26 5.67 4.87 -10.31
C ASN A 26 6.74 4.65 -11.39
N GLU A 27 7.04 5.62 -12.27
CA GLU A 27 7.82 5.38 -13.49
C GLU A 27 9.31 5.81 -13.46
N ARG A 28 9.77 6.61 -12.47
CA ARG A 28 11.07 7.32 -12.56
C ARG A 28 12.25 6.81 -11.71
N GLY A 29 12.19 5.61 -11.13
CA GLY A 29 13.15 5.20 -10.07
C GLY A 29 13.98 3.93 -10.31
N SER A 30 14.28 3.52 -11.54
CA SER A 30 14.83 2.17 -11.80
C SER A 30 16.32 1.95 -11.56
N GLU A 31 17.17 2.96 -11.30
CA GLU A 31 18.63 2.77 -11.44
C GLU A 31 19.53 3.08 -10.24
N ARG A 32 19.03 3.70 -9.14
CA ARG A 32 19.94 4.21 -8.09
C ARG A 32 19.93 3.50 -6.73
N ASP A 33 19.02 2.56 -6.48
CA ASP A 33 18.75 2.11 -5.09
C ASP A 33 19.33 0.72 -4.74
N SER A 34 20.02 0.09 -5.68
CA SER A 34 20.48 -1.30 -5.54
C SER A 34 21.74 -1.45 -4.69
N THR A 35 22.60 -0.43 -4.65
CA THR A 35 23.93 -0.51 -4.02
C THR A 35 23.90 -0.15 -2.53
N GLU A 36 23.12 0.87 -2.14
CA GLU A 36 23.07 1.32 -0.75
C GLU A 36 22.34 0.32 0.18
N ALA A 37 21.25 -0.30 -0.32
CA ALA A 37 20.50 -1.33 0.41
C ALA A 37 21.29 -2.65 0.59
N ASN A 38 22.28 -2.91 -0.25
CA ASN A 38 23.16 -4.08 -0.14
C ASN A 38 24.31 -3.86 0.85
N SER A 39 24.81 -2.62 0.96
CA SER A 39 25.84 -2.25 1.97
C SER A 39 25.31 -2.39 3.41
N ARG A 40 24.09 -1.92 3.69
CA ARG A 40 23.49 -2.02 5.04
C ARG A 40 23.29 -3.48 5.50
N ARG A 41 23.00 -4.40 4.56
CA ARG A 41 22.93 -5.86 4.82
C ARG A 41 24.26 -6.47 5.25
N GLY A 42 25.38 -6.02 4.67
CA GLY A 42 26.70 -6.55 5.02
C GLY A 42 27.12 -6.19 6.45
N GLU A 43 26.68 -5.03 6.93
CA GLU A 43 27.03 -4.51 8.24
C GLU A 43 26.14 -5.09 9.36
N GLU A 44 24.85 -5.26 9.11
CA GLU A 44 23.90 -5.85 10.05
C GLU A 44 24.15 -7.35 10.29
N ARG A 45 24.55 -8.09 9.24
CA ARG A 45 24.86 -9.53 9.33
C ARG A 45 26.11 -9.81 10.17
N ARG A 46 27.16 -8.97 10.06
CA ARG A 46 28.35 -9.04 10.94
C ARG A 46 28.02 -8.72 12.41
N ARG A 47 27.06 -7.83 12.66
CA ARG A 47 26.61 -7.49 14.02
C ARG A 47 25.80 -8.59 14.69
N GLY A 48 25.04 -9.36 13.90
CA GLY A 48 24.20 -10.46 14.39
C GLY A 48 25.00 -11.69 14.85
N GLU A 49 26.09 -12.04 14.17
CA GLU A 49 26.92 -13.22 14.52
C GLU A 49 27.74 -13.01 15.81
N ALA A 50 28.00 -11.76 16.22
CA ALA A 50 28.72 -11.45 17.45
C ALA A 50 27.88 -11.57 18.74
N ARG A 51 26.57 -11.82 18.67
CA ARG A 51 25.64 -11.73 19.81
C ARG A 51 25.18 -13.05 20.45
N MET A 52 25.65 -14.21 19.99
CA MET A 52 25.19 -15.52 20.50
C MET A 52 25.85 -15.98 21.82
N ARG A 53 26.09 -15.05 22.76
CA ARG A 53 26.54 -15.39 24.12
C ARG A 53 26.10 -14.35 25.15
N GLY A 54 24.91 -14.51 25.74
CA GLY A 54 24.45 -13.69 26.87
C GLY A 54 22.93 -13.58 26.93
N GLY A 55 22.33 -14.02 28.03
CA GLY A 55 20.88 -14.16 28.19
C GLY A 55 20.14 -12.95 28.76
N GLY A 56 18.84 -13.16 28.95
CA GLY A 56 17.99 -12.43 29.90
C GLY A 56 17.41 -11.09 29.44
N GLY A 57 16.07 -11.02 29.38
CA GLY A 57 15.30 -9.83 29.75
C GLY A 57 15.04 -8.79 28.66
N GLY A 58 13.76 -8.63 28.33
CA GLY A 58 13.22 -7.50 27.58
C GLY A 58 12.45 -7.93 26.35
N MET A 59 11.14 -8.14 26.48
CA MET A 59 10.23 -8.02 25.35
C MET A 59 10.38 -6.59 24.85
N MET A 60 11.19 -6.38 23.81
CA MET A 60 11.22 -5.12 23.10
C MET A 60 9.81 -4.95 22.52
N ASP A 61 9.09 -3.93 22.98
CA ASP A 61 7.90 -3.40 22.34
C ASP A 61 8.26 -3.19 20.86
N ASP A 62 7.81 -4.14 20.03
CA ASP A 62 7.89 -4.08 18.58
C ASP A 62 7.01 -2.91 18.20
N GLY A 63 7.62 -1.72 18.07
CA GLY A 63 6.95 -0.48 17.71
C GLY A 63 6.01 -0.77 16.56
N GLY A 64 4.72 -0.81 16.88
CA GLY A 64 3.71 -1.55 16.15
C GLY A 64 3.75 -1.25 14.67
N VAL A 65 4.23 -2.21 13.88
CA VAL A 65 4.00 -2.19 12.45
C VAL A 65 2.49 -2.30 12.28
N GLU A 66 1.84 -1.21 11.93
CA GLU A 66 0.43 -1.22 11.58
C GLU A 66 0.29 -2.09 10.32
N HIS A 67 -0.58 -3.10 10.34
CA HIS A 67 -0.77 -4.02 9.21
C HIS A 67 -2.07 -3.69 8.48
N ALA A 68 -2.09 -3.84 7.15
CA ALA A 68 -3.33 -3.70 6.39
C ALA A 68 -4.33 -4.80 6.77
N GLN A 69 -5.62 -4.46 6.83
CA GLN A 69 -6.66 -5.42 7.19
C GLN A 69 -6.80 -6.51 6.11
N ILE A 70 -6.78 -7.78 6.53
CA ILE A 70 -6.94 -8.95 5.67
C ILE A 70 -8.36 -8.97 5.05
N PRO A 71 -8.53 -9.35 3.78
CA PRO A 71 -9.86 -9.57 3.20
C PRO A 71 -10.70 -10.52 4.05
N ASN A 72 -11.92 -10.12 4.39
CA ASN A 72 -12.83 -10.95 5.18
C ASN A 72 -13.49 -12.08 4.37
N SER A 73 -13.36 -12.07 3.05
CA SER A 73 -13.86 -13.09 2.13
C SER A 73 -13.09 -13.03 0.81
N PHE A 74 -13.01 -14.17 0.11
CA PHE A 74 -12.30 -14.32 -1.17
C PHE A 74 -13.24 -14.45 -2.38
N GLY A 75 -14.50 -14.06 -2.22
CA GLY A 75 -15.50 -14.09 -3.30
C GLY A 75 -15.32 -12.99 -4.36
N HIS A 76 -16.31 -12.87 -5.25
CA HIS A 76 -16.34 -11.88 -6.35
C HIS A 76 -16.39 -10.41 -5.89
N GLU A 77 -16.47 -10.15 -4.59
CA GLU A 77 -16.50 -8.83 -3.98
C GLU A 77 -15.10 -8.23 -3.73
N LEU A 78 -14.04 -8.99 -4.00
CA LEU A 78 -12.67 -8.52 -3.91
C LEU A 78 -12.39 -7.42 -4.94
N ARG A 79 -11.66 -6.41 -4.50
CA ARG A 79 -11.22 -5.31 -5.34
C ARG A 79 -9.76 -5.01 -5.03
N ALA A 80 -9.03 -4.58 -6.06
CA ALA A 80 -7.66 -4.11 -5.93
C ALA A 80 -7.61 -2.58 -6.04
N CYS A 81 -6.90 -1.92 -5.12
CA CYS A 81 -6.63 -0.49 -5.23
C CYS A 81 -5.77 -0.20 -6.46
N LEU A 82 -6.22 0.70 -7.33
CA LEU A 82 -5.49 1.06 -8.55
C LEU A 82 -4.15 1.77 -8.28
N ARG A 83 -3.95 2.29 -7.06
CA ARG A 83 -2.70 2.96 -6.69
C ARG A 83 -1.67 2.00 -6.08
N CYS A 84 -2.03 1.33 -5.00
CA CYS A 84 -1.09 0.55 -4.18
C CYS A 84 -1.25 -0.97 -4.36
N ARG A 85 -2.25 -1.42 -5.12
CA ARG A 85 -2.57 -2.85 -5.38
C ARG A 85 -3.01 -3.64 -4.15
N LEU A 86 -3.32 -2.97 -3.04
CA LEU A 86 -3.92 -3.62 -1.87
C LEU A 86 -5.27 -4.22 -2.28
N VAL A 87 -5.50 -5.46 -1.87
CA VAL A 87 -6.72 -6.21 -2.15
C VAL A 87 -7.54 -6.31 -0.87
N LYS A 88 -8.81 -5.88 -0.93
CA LYS A 88 -9.81 -5.95 0.15
C LYS A 88 -11.18 -6.14 -0.47
N THR A 89 -12.20 -6.47 0.33
CA THR A 89 -13.58 -6.48 -0.17
C THR A 89 -14.08 -5.05 -0.40
N TYR A 90 -15.10 -4.90 -1.24
CA TYR A 90 -15.75 -3.61 -1.49
C TYR A 90 -16.17 -2.91 -0.19
N ASP A 91 -16.77 -3.66 0.75
CA ASP A 91 -17.26 -3.09 2.00
C ASP A 91 -16.11 -2.67 2.93
N GLN A 92 -14.99 -3.39 2.96
CA GLN A 92 -13.83 -2.94 3.75
C GLN A 92 -13.19 -1.65 3.20
N PHE A 93 -13.18 -1.45 1.86
CA PHE A 93 -12.75 -0.16 1.30
C PHE A 93 -13.75 0.96 1.60
N ARG A 94 -15.04 0.63 1.67
CA ARG A 94 -16.11 1.58 1.97
C ARG A 94 -16.07 2.04 3.43
N GLU A 95 -15.69 1.15 4.34
CA GLU A 95 -15.72 1.39 5.79
C GLU A 95 -14.41 1.99 6.29
N ASN A 96 -13.27 1.43 5.88
CA ASN A 96 -11.94 1.81 6.40
C ASN A 96 -11.07 2.52 5.36
N GLY A 97 -11.51 2.60 4.11
CA GLY A 97 -10.69 3.12 3.03
C GLY A 97 -9.51 2.21 2.69
N CYS A 98 -8.48 2.79 2.06
CA CYS A 98 -7.21 2.13 1.80
C CYS A 98 -6.14 2.74 2.70
N GLU A 99 -5.53 1.89 3.53
CA GLU A 99 -4.52 2.21 4.53
C GLU A 99 -3.27 2.83 3.88
N ASN A 100 -2.93 2.37 2.69
CA ASN A 100 -1.76 2.86 1.94
C ASN A 100 -2.06 4.15 1.15
N CYS A 101 -3.33 4.52 1.00
CA CYS A 101 -3.78 5.62 0.15
C CYS A 101 -4.87 6.46 0.82
N PRO A 102 -4.63 7.06 2.01
CA PRO A 102 -5.63 7.84 2.74
C PRO A 102 -6.13 9.06 1.93
N PHE A 103 -5.31 9.58 1.02
CA PHE A 103 -5.68 10.68 0.11
C PHE A 103 -6.75 10.30 -0.92
N LEU A 104 -7.15 9.03 -1.02
CA LEU A 104 -8.27 8.62 -1.86
C LEU A 104 -9.62 8.83 -1.15
N ASP A 105 -9.65 9.12 0.16
CA ASP A 105 -10.85 9.47 0.93
C ASP A 105 -12.04 8.52 0.65
N MET A 106 -11.77 7.20 0.60
CA MET A 106 -12.76 6.17 0.22
C MET A 106 -13.79 5.88 1.33
N ASP A 107 -13.38 6.08 2.58
CA ASP A 107 -14.20 6.10 3.79
C ASP A 107 -15.24 7.24 3.78
N LYS A 108 -14.90 8.38 3.17
CA LYS A 108 -15.76 9.58 3.13
C LYS A 108 -16.67 9.64 1.90
N ASP A 109 -16.24 9.07 0.78
CA ASP A 109 -16.99 9.09 -0.47
C ASP A 109 -16.99 7.71 -1.13
N ARG A 110 -18.15 7.05 -1.10
CA ARG A 110 -18.34 5.70 -1.66
C ARG A 110 -18.12 5.66 -3.18
N ASP A 111 -18.35 6.76 -3.89
CA ASP A 111 -18.05 6.83 -5.32
C ASP A 111 -16.53 6.79 -5.58
N ASN A 112 -15.69 7.11 -4.57
CA ASN A 112 -14.24 6.93 -4.67
C ASN A 112 -13.89 5.45 -4.76
N VAL A 113 -14.53 4.58 -3.97
CA VAL A 113 -14.26 3.13 -3.96
C VAL A 113 -14.36 2.56 -5.37
N VAL A 114 -15.49 2.77 -6.04
CA VAL A 114 -15.72 2.26 -7.40
C VAL A 114 -14.72 2.87 -8.40
N SER A 115 -14.40 4.15 -8.27
CA SER A 115 -13.52 4.85 -9.22
C SER A 115 -12.02 4.59 -9.02
N CYS A 116 -11.60 4.15 -7.83
CA CYS A 116 -10.20 4.00 -7.43
C CYS A 116 -9.79 2.53 -7.21
N THR A 117 -10.73 1.59 -7.40
CA THR A 117 -10.48 0.15 -7.27
C THR A 117 -11.06 -0.61 -8.46
N THR A 118 -10.47 -1.77 -8.79
CA THR A 118 -10.93 -2.66 -9.86
C THR A 118 -11.25 -4.05 -9.31
N ALA A 119 -12.30 -4.69 -9.83
CA ALA A 119 -12.56 -6.12 -9.61
C ALA A 119 -11.81 -7.01 -10.63
N ASN A 120 -11.29 -6.42 -11.71
CA ASN A 120 -10.51 -7.12 -12.71
C ASN A 120 -9.02 -7.05 -12.34
N PHE A 121 -8.54 -8.05 -11.61
CA PHE A 121 -7.13 -8.27 -11.28
C PHE A 121 -6.85 -9.77 -11.30
N THR A 122 -5.57 -10.15 -11.42
CA THR A 122 -5.15 -11.55 -11.49
C THR A 122 -4.13 -11.85 -10.41
N GLY A 123 -4.39 -12.90 -9.64
CA GLY A 123 -3.51 -13.38 -8.58
C GLY A 123 -3.55 -12.49 -7.32
N ILE A 124 -3.18 -13.11 -6.20
CA ILE A 124 -3.04 -12.44 -4.90
C ILE A 124 -1.70 -12.90 -4.33
N ILE A 125 -0.98 -11.97 -3.68
CA ILE A 125 0.26 -12.26 -2.97
C ILE A 125 0.08 -11.76 -1.54
N SER A 126 0.27 -12.64 -0.57
CA SER A 126 0.37 -12.25 0.84
C SER A 126 1.80 -11.78 1.12
N LEU A 127 1.96 -10.52 1.52
CA LEU A 127 3.25 -9.92 1.87
C LEU A 127 3.32 -9.69 3.37
N MET A 128 4.26 -10.37 4.03
CA MET A 128 4.51 -10.25 5.47
C MET A 128 5.62 -9.23 5.77
N ASP A 129 6.73 -9.27 5.01
CA ASP A 129 7.86 -8.35 5.16
C ASP A 129 8.18 -7.66 3.82
N PRO A 130 7.68 -6.45 3.58
CA PRO A 130 7.96 -5.68 2.37
C PRO A 130 9.44 -5.36 2.15
N ASN A 131 10.17 -5.10 3.24
CA ASN A 131 11.55 -4.61 3.20
C ASN A 131 12.53 -5.71 2.79
N ARG A 132 12.20 -6.96 3.15
CA ARG A 132 13.02 -8.14 2.82
C ARG A 132 12.56 -8.89 1.58
N SER A 133 11.31 -8.69 1.14
CA SER A 133 10.73 -9.43 0.01
C SER A 133 11.24 -8.97 -1.37
N TRP A 134 11.77 -9.90 -2.15
CA TRP A 134 12.09 -9.68 -3.57
C TRP A 134 10.84 -9.34 -4.39
N ALA A 135 9.72 -10.04 -4.13
CA ALA A 135 8.46 -9.80 -4.84
C ALA A 135 7.93 -8.38 -4.57
N ALA A 136 8.03 -7.90 -3.33
CA ALA A 136 7.62 -6.53 -2.97
C ALA A 136 8.46 -5.45 -3.69
N ARG A 137 9.77 -5.69 -3.80
CA ARG A 137 10.69 -4.83 -4.57
C ARG A 137 10.36 -4.86 -6.06
N TRP A 138 10.18 -6.05 -6.62
CA TRP A 138 9.87 -6.25 -8.04
C TRP A 138 8.56 -5.55 -8.43
N LEU A 139 7.53 -5.69 -7.60
CA LEU A 139 6.21 -5.08 -7.82
C LEU A 139 6.12 -3.61 -7.39
N ARG A 140 7.21 -3.04 -6.84
CA ARG A 140 7.28 -1.67 -6.29
C ARG A 140 6.18 -1.37 -5.27
N ILE A 141 5.91 -2.34 -4.40
CA ILE A 141 4.92 -2.24 -3.31
C ILE A 141 5.55 -2.24 -1.91
N GLY A 142 6.87 -2.29 -1.81
CA GLY A 142 7.59 -2.23 -0.53
C GLY A 142 7.28 -0.99 0.31
N GLU A 143 7.23 0.19 -0.32
CA GLU A 143 6.89 1.47 0.35
C GLU A 143 5.38 1.70 0.52
N CYS A 144 4.56 0.82 -0.07
CA CYS A 144 3.11 0.92 -0.06
C CYS A 144 2.48 -0.03 0.95
N LEU A 145 3.22 -0.50 1.95
CA LEU A 145 2.67 -1.29 3.05
C LEU A 145 2.77 -0.46 4.32
N VAL A 146 1.72 -0.58 5.11
CA VAL A 146 1.41 0.26 6.27
C VAL A 146 2.64 0.34 7.19
N LYS A 147 3.01 1.58 7.57
CA LYS A 147 4.15 1.94 8.43
C LYS A 147 3.64 2.25 9.82
#